data_AF-A0A2D6TYK2-F1
#
_entry.id   AF-A0A2D6TYK2-F1
#
_cell.length_a   1.000
_cell.length_b   1.000
_cell.length_c   1.000
_cell.angle_alpha   90.00
_cell.angle_beta   90.00
_cell.angle_gamma   90.00
#
_symmetry.space_group_name_H-M   'P 1'
#
loop_
_entity.id
_entity.type
_entity.pdbx_description
1 polymer ?
#
loop_
_entity_poly.entity_id
_entity_poly.type
_entity_poly.pdbx_seq_one_letter_code
_entity_poly.pdbx_strand_id
1 'polypeptide(L)'
;MKKVFGYLIAFLGLLVLASNSAIARSQFEFLGGIDKLVLLIPGLVLVCLGVVILIVLGGGSSRGGKVKHVSEEVPIYKGEGKKRRIVGYKAE
;
A
#
# COMPACT_ATOMS: atom_id res chain seq x y z
N MET A 1 -0.79 13.48 1.73
CA MET A 1 -2.13 13.63 2.33
C MET A 1 -3.14 12.62 1.77
N LYS A 2 -3.37 12.54 0.45
CA LYS A 2 -4.37 11.60 -0.14
C LYS A 2 -4.18 10.12 0.24
N LYS A 3 -2.93 9.62 0.30
CA LYS A 3 -2.62 8.25 0.76
C LYS A 3 -2.97 8.05 2.24
N VAL A 4 -2.67 9.03 3.10
CA VAL A 4 -3.00 8.99 4.53
C VAL A 4 -4.51 8.88 4.74
N PHE A 5 -5.28 9.62 3.94
CA PHE A 5 -6.74 9.54 3.96
C PHE A 5 -7.27 8.16 3.55
N GLY A 6 -6.70 7.55 2.51
CA GLY A 6 -7.02 6.18 2.11
C GLY A 6 -6.72 5.15 3.20
N TYR A 7 -5.57 5.27 3.89
CA TYR A 7 -5.24 4.41 5.02
C TYR A 7 -6.18 4.61 6.21
N LEU A 8 -6.55 5.85 6.54
CA LEU A 8 -7.50 6.14 7.62
C LEU A 8 -8.88 5.53 7.35
N ILE A 9 -9.37 5.67 6.11
CA ILE A 9 -10.67 5.10 5.70
C ILE A 9 -10.63 3.57 5.77
N ALA A 10 -9.59 2.95 5.22
CA ALA A 10 -9.43 1.50 5.25
C ALA A 10 -9.33 0.97 6.69
N PHE A 11 -8.61 1.68 7.56
CA PHE A 11 -8.46 1.34 8.97
C PHE A 11 -9.80 1.44 9.73
N LEU A 12 -10.58 2.50 9.50
CA LEU A 12 -11.94 2.63 10.04
C LEU A 12 -12.85 1.49 9.56
N GLY A 13 -12.82 1.15 8.27
CA GLY A 13 -13.58 0.01 7.75
C GLY A 13 -13.19 -1.32 8.40
N LEU A 14 -11.89 -1.53 8.62
CA LEU A 14 -11.38 -2.70 9.34
C LEU A 14 -11.85 -2.74 10.79
N LEU A 15 -11.87 -1.61 11.50
CA LEU A 15 -12.39 -1.54 12.87
C LEU A 15 -13.88 -1.88 12.93
N VAL A 16 -14.69 -1.40 11.98
CA VAL A 16 -16.11 -1.73 11.88
C VAL A 16 -16.33 -3.23 11.59
N LEU A 17 -15.49 -3.83 10.76
CA LEU A 17 -15.54 -5.28 10.53
C LEU A 17 -15.09 -6.08 11.76
N ALA A 18 -14.04 -5.61 12.46
CA ALA A 18 -13.54 -6.23 13.67
C ALA A 18 -14.57 -6.18 14.81
N SER A 19 -15.33 -5.08 14.92
CA SER A 19 -16.41 -4.96 15.91
C SER A 19 -17.58 -5.91 15.61
N ASN A 20 -17.75 -6.33 14.35
CA ASN A 20 -18.73 -7.34 13.98
C ASN A 20 -18.31 -8.78 14.34
N SER A 21 -17.08 -9.00 14.84
CA SER A 21 -16.62 -10.31 15.27
C SER A 21 -17.41 -10.85 16.47
N ALA A 22 -17.45 -12.17 16.63
CA ALA A 22 -18.14 -12.82 17.75
C ALA A 22 -17.59 -12.37 19.12
N ILE A 23 -16.26 -12.16 19.19
CA ILE A 23 -15.55 -11.73 20.40
C ILE A 23 -15.90 -10.28 20.76
N ALA A 24 -15.96 -9.39 19.77
CA ALA A 24 -16.33 -7.99 20.02
C ALA A 24 -17.80 -7.87 20.43
N ARG A 25 -18.69 -8.63 19.78
CA ARG A 25 -20.12 -8.67 20.13
C ARG A 25 -20.39 -9.24 21.53
N SER A 26 -19.56 -10.16 22.03
CA SER A 26 -19.72 -10.71 23.39
C SER A 26 -19.19 -9.77 24.48
N GLN A 27 -18.24 -8.89 24.16
CA GLN A 27 -17.68 -7.90 25.08
C GLN A 27 -18.55 -6.63 25.15
N PHE A 28 -19.28 -6.32 24.09
CA PHE A 28 -20.08 -5.10 23.97
C PHE A 28 -21.55 -5.45 23.71
N GLU A 29 -22.35 -5.52 24.79
CA GLU A 29 -23.77 -5.90 24.73
C GLU A 29 -24.60 -5.04 23.76
N PHE A 30 -24.23 -3.78 23.57
CA PHE A 30 -24.92 -2.88 22.63
C PHE A 30 -24.78 -3.30 21.16
N LEU A 31 -23.72 -4.03 20.79
CA LEU A 31 -23.59 -4.62 19.45
C LEU A 31 -24.45 -5.88 19.28
N GLY A 32 -24.91 -6.49 20.37
CA GLY A 32 -25.80 -7.65 20.35
C GLY A 32 -27.17 -7.31 19.76
N GLY A 33 -27.67 -6.09 20.01
CA GLY A 33 -28.93 -5.60 19.46
C GLY A 33 -28.86 -5.07 18.02
N ILE A 34 -27.65 -4.93 17.46
CA ILE A 34 -27.44 -4.44 16.11
C ILE A 34 -27.28 -5.60 15.15
N ASP A 35 -28.10 -5.60 14.12
CA ASP A 35 -28.13 -6.67 13.12
C ASP A 35 -26.78 -6.79 12.39
N LYS A 36 -26.35 -8.03 12.14
CA LYS A 36 -25.00 -8.31 11.59
C LYS A 36 -24.79 -7.67 10.23
N LEU A 37 -25.84 -7.64 9.42
CA LEU A 37 -25.80 -7.06 8.08
C LEU A 37 -25.61 -5.53 8.12
N VAL A 38 -26.16 -4.86 9.13
CA VAL A 38 -26.09 -3.41 9.27
C VAL A 38 -24.66 -2.94 9.56
N LEU A 39 -23.85 -3.73 10.25
CA LEU A 39 -22.43 -3.42 10.48
C LEU A 39 -21.51 -3.94 9.37
N LEU A 40 -21.85 -5.10 8.79
CA LEU A 40 -21.02 -5.76 7.78
C LEU A 40 -20.97 -4.99 6.46
N ILE A 41 -22.14 -4.58 5.93
CA ILE A 41 -22.26 -3.89 4.65
C ILE A 41 -21.45 -2.58 4.63
N PRO A 42 -21.65 -1.63 5.56
CA PRO A 42 -20.89 -0.37 5.54
C PRO A 42 -19.40 -0.59 5.84
N GLY A 43 -19.05 -1.54 6.72
CA GLY A 43 -17.65 -1.88 6.98
C GLY A 43 -16.93 -2.37 5.73
N LEU A 44 -17.56 -3.27 4.97
CA LEU A 44 -17.02 -3.77 3.71
C LEU A 44 -16.87 -2.66 2.66
N VAL A 45 -17.90 -1.81 2.51
CA VAL A 45 -17.88 -0.66 1.60
C VAL A 45 -16.74 0.30 1.94
N LEU A 46 -16.53 0.62 3.23
CA LEU A 46 -15.44 1.46 3.70
C LEU A 46 -14.06 0.88 3.35
N VAL A 47 -13.85 -0.41 3.57
CA VAL A 47 -12.59 -1.07 3.21
C VAL A 47 -12.38 -1.02 1.70
N CYS A 48 -13.38 -1.39 0.90
CA CYS A 48 -13.30 -1.34 -0.56
C CYS A 48 -12.99 0.07 -1.06
N LEU A 49 -13.68 1.09 -0.56
CA LEU A 49 -13.42 2.48 -0.93
C LEU A 49 -12.02 2.92 -0.51
N GLY A 50 -11.59 2.61 0.70
CA GLY A 50 -10.24 2.93 1.19
C GLY A 50 -9.15 2.31 0.32
N VAL A 51 -9.32 1.03 -0.06
CA VAL A 51 -8.39 0.30 -0.95
C VAL A 51 -8.41 0.89 -2.37
N VAL A 52 -9.58 1.17 -2.94
CA VAL A 52 -9.69 1.79 -4.27
C VAL A 52 -9.01 3.16 -4.28
N ILE A 53 -9.24 3.99 -3.26
CA ILE A 53 -8.56 5.29 -3.10
C ILE A 53 -7.04 5.09 -3.02
N LEU A 54 -6.56 4.09 -2.28
CA LEU A 54 -5.13 3.79 -2.19
C LEU A 54 -4.54 3.30 -3.51
N ILE A 55 -5.26 2.52 -4.32
CA ILE A 55 -4.78 2.03 -5.61
C ILE A 55 -4.79 3.18 -6.64
N VAL A 56 -5.93 3.85 -6.79
CA VAL A 56 -6.15 4.90 -7.80
C VAL A 56 -5.33 6.15 -7.49
N LEU A 57 -5.32 6.60 -6.23
CA LEU A 57 -4.54 7.79 -5.83
C LEU A 57 -3.11 7.44 -5.39
N GLY A 58 -2.81 6.16 -5.18
CA GLY A 58 -1.46 5.67 -4.86
C GLY A 58 -0.62 5.30 -6.07
N GLY A 59 -1.23 5.16 -7.26
CA GLY A 59 -0.59 4.86 -8.55
C GLY A 59 0.50 5.85 -9.00
N GLY A 60 0.78 6.90 -8.24
CA GLY A 60 1.96 7.76 -8.40
C GLY A 60 3.18 7.26 -7.62
N SER A 61 3.63 6.01 -7.81
CA SER A 61 5.02 5.62 -7.57
C SER A 61 5.39 4.29 -8.21
N SER A 62 5.17 4.15 -9.52
CA SER A 62 6.23 3.61 -10.37
C SER A 62 7.37 4.64 -10.43
N ARG A 63 7.92 5.03 -9.28
CA ARG A 63 9.28 5.57 -9.24
C ARG A 63 10.13 4.32 -9.31
N GLY A 64 10.47 3.93 -10.54
CA GLY A 64 11.58 3.03 -10.77
C GLY A 64 12.69 3.46 -9.83
N GLY A 65 13.14 2.53 -9.00
CA GLY A 65 14.17 2.79 -8.01
C GLY A 65 15.37 3.37 -8.72
N LYS A 66 15.48 4.70 -8.75
CA LYS A 66 16.77 5.36 -8.83
C LYS A 66 17.38 5.11 -7.46
N VAL A 67 17.99 3.93 -7.33
CA VAL A 67 19.07 3.70 -6.40
C VAL A 67 19.90 4.98 -6.42
N LYS A 68 20.02 5.64 -5.27
CA LYS A 68 20.91 6.78 -5.12
C LYS A 68 22.29 6.28 -5.56
N HIS A 69 22.73 6.64 -6.76
CA HIS A 69 24.12 6.47 -7.16
C HIS A 69 24.93 7.37 -6.23
N VAL A 70 25.40 6.77 -5.15
CA VAL A 70 26.41 7.34 -4.28
C VAL A 70 27.75 7.03 -4.96
N SER A 71 28.53 8.08 -5.13
CA SER A 71 29.86 8.18 -5.74
C SER A 71 29.90 8.29 -7.27
N GLU A 72 30.61 9.32 -7.73
CA GLU A 72 31.07 9.50 -9.11
C GLU A 72 31.99 8.34 -9.48
N GLU A 73 31.43 7.26 -10.00
CA GLU A 73 32.22 6.14 -10.53
C GLU A 73 32.68 6.47 -11.96
N VAL A 74 33.98 6.73 -12.12
CA VAL A 74 34.62 7.03 -13.41
C VAL A 74 34.73 5.73 -14.23
N PRO A 75 34.05 5.62 -15.40
CA PRO A 75 34.10 4.40 -16.19
C PRO A 75 35.46 4.23 -16.90
N ILE A 76 36.14 3.10 -16.66
CA ILE A 76 37.49 2.81 -17.19
C ILE A 76 37.49 2.50 -18.70
N TYR A 77 36.37 2.08 -19.28
CA TYR A 77 36.28 1.86 -20.73
C TYR A 77 34.83 1.97 -21.25
N LYS A 78 34.64 2.65 -22.39
CA LYS A 78 33.34 2.84 -23.04
C LYS A 78 33.38 2.17 -24.42
N GLY A 79 32.99 0.91 -24.47
CA GLY A 79 32.82 0.21 -25.75
C GLY A 79 31.59 0.72 -26.47
N GLU A 80 31.76 1.56 -27.50
CA GLU A 80 30.66 1.98 -28.38
C GLU A 80 30.48 0.96 -29.52
N GLY A 81 29.88 -0.18 -29.17
CA GLY A 81 29.47 -1.23 -30.11
C GLY A 81 28.02 -1.63 -29.87
N LYS A 82 27.15 -1.27 -30.83
CA LYS A 82 25.73 -1.64 -31.02
C LYS A 82 24.97 -2.29 -29.84
N LYS A 83 23.94 -1.54 -29.38
CA LYS A 83 22.72 -1.94 -28.64
C LYS A 83 22.84 -2.47 -27.19
N ARG A 84 24.02 -2.78 -26.63
CA ARG A 84 24.13 -3.02 -25.17
C ARG A 84 25.45 -2.51 -24.60
N ARG A 85 25.37 -1.61 -23.64
CA ARG A 85 26.52 -1.11 -22.86
C ARG A 85 26.91 -2.21 -21.86
N ILE A 86 27.99 -2.93 -22.13
CA ILE A 86 28.60 -3.87 -21.18
C ILE A 86 29.62 -3.07 -20.38
N VAL A 87 29.39 -2.92 -19.09
CA VAL A 87 30.34 -2.28 -18.15
C VAL A 87 30.96 -3.40 -17.33
N GLY A 88 32.28 -3.58 -17.43
CA GLY A 88 33.03 -4.50 -16.58
C GLY A 88 33.39 -3.83 -15.26
N TYR A 89 33.15 -4.51 -14.15
CA TYR A 89 33.52 -4.05 -12.81
C TYR A 89 34.81 -4.74 -12.35
N LYS A 90 35.68 -4.03 -11.65
CA LYS A 90 36.85 -4.63 -11.00
C LYS A 90 36.39 -5.24 -9.67
N ALA A 91 36.60 -6.54 -9.50
CA ALA A 91 36.45 -7.19 -8.19
C ALA A 91 37.74 -6.97 -7.40
N GLU A 92 37.63 -6.29 -6.25
CA GLU A 92 38.60 -6.40 -5.16
C GLU A 92 38.04 -7.37 -4.12
#